data_AF-A0A0L0UMB7-F1
#
_entry.id   AF-A0A0L0UMB7-F1
#
_cell.length_a   1.000
_cell.length_b   1.000
_cell.length_c   1.000
_cell.angle_alpha   90.00
_cell.angle_beta   90.00
_cell.angle_gamma   90.00
#
_symmetry.space_group_name_H-M   'P 1'
#
loop_
_entity.id
_entity.type
_entity.pdbx_description
1 polymer ?
#
loop_
_entity_poly.entity_id
_entity_poly.type
_entity_poly.pdbx_seq_one_letter_code
_entity_poly.pdbx_strand_id
1 'polypeptide(L)'
;SILNSILPDSVRVLAWSPVHADFDARFSCSARHYKYFFSLYESPSSPALDIEAMRLAAGRLVGEHDFRNFCRIDPSKQLDNFHRRIISAEINPVDNLPTSSPPVLSPVEQGNTTRPAVYPESLSPQTNRLFVFDLVGTAFLYNMVRHIVSVLFLVGSGHEKPTVVDQLLYTDPSKPIPPSLISASKNVDAIECKPEYSHASPLPLLLYRCIYPEASFQWVSTPI
;
A
#
# COMPACT_ATOMS: atom_id res chain seq x y z
N SER A 1 20.61 -2.24 23.98
CA SER A 1 21.68 -1.73 23.09
C SER A 1 21.86 -0.23 23.35
N ILE A 2 23.09 0.29 23.41
CA ILE A 2 23.38 1.74 23.61
C ILE A 2 22.68 2.62 22.58
N LEU A 3 22.52 2.14 21.34
CA LEU A 3 21.84 2.88 20.28
C LEU A 3 20.33 3.05 20.57
N ASN A 4 19.65 2.01 21.03
CA ASN A 4 18.22 2.10 21.34
C ASN A 4 17.93 2.93 22.60
N SER A 5 18.90 3.11 23.51
CA SER A 5 18.71 3.93 24.73
C SER A 5 18.78 5.44 24.50
N ILE A 6 19.27 5.89 23.34
CA ILE A 6 19.39 7.32 23.00
C ILE A 6 18.36 7.77 21.95
N LEU A 7 17.53 6.86 21.45
CA LEU A 7 16.50 7.13 20.46
C LEU A 7 15.16 7.43 21.14
N PRO A 8 14.30 8.25 20.52
CA PRO A 8 12.91 8.40 20.97
C PRO A 8 12.17 7.07 20.97
N ASP A 9 11.12 6.93 21.77
CA ASP A 9 10.33 5.69 21.86
C ASP A 9 9.70 5.25 20.52
N SER A 10 9.49 6.19 19.60
CA SER A 10 8.96 5.95 18.26
C SER A 10 9.99 5.40 17.25
N VAL A 11 11.27 5.35 17.61
CA VAL A 11 12.35 4.89 16.73
C VAL A 11 13.14 3.77 17.40
N ARG A 12 13.34 2.68 16.68
CA ARG A 12 14.10 1.53 17.15
C ARG A 12 15.03 1.02 16.06
N VAL A 13 16.26 0.69 16.43
CA VAL A 13 17.16 -0.14 15.65
C VAL A 13 16.80 -1.59 15.98
N LEU A 14 16.36 -2.36 14.97
CA LEU A 14 15.95 -3.76 15.14
C LEU A 14 17.12 -4.74 14.95
N ALA A 15 18.01 -4.40 14.03
CA ALA A 15 19.17 -5.21 13.67
C ALA A 15 20.22 -4.35 12.98
N TRP A 16 21.43 -4.88 12.89
CA TRP A 16 22.51 -4.32 12.08
C TRP A 16 23.26 -5.44 11.36
N SER A 17 24.00 -5.10 10.31
CA SER A 17 24.84 -6.05 9.57
C SER A 17 26.10 -5.33 9.10
N PRO A 18 27.30 -5.93 9.18
CA PRO A 18 28.40 -5.50 8.35
C PRO A 18 28.03 -5.69 6.87
N VAL A 19 28.55 -4.82 6.00
CA VAL A 19 28.27 -4.82 4.56
C VAL A 19 29.57 -4.68 3.77
N HIS A 20 29.54 -5.03 2.49
CA HIS A 20 30.67 -4.82 1.59
C HIS A 20 30.96 -3.32 1.41
N ALA A 21 32.20 -2.95 1.10
CA ALA A 21 32.60 -1.56 0.90
C ALA A 21 31.81 -0.86 -0.23
N ASP A 22 31.45 -1.62 -1.27
CA ASP A 22 30.69 -1.13 -2.43
C ASP A 22 29.16 -1.20 -2.23
N PHE A 23 28.68 -1.55 -1.03
CA PHE A 23 27.25 -1.63 -0.76
C PHE A 23 26.62 -0.24 -0.66
N ASP A 24 25.50 -0.05 -1.35
CA ASP A 24 24.67 1.16 -1.24
C ASP A 24 23.22 0.77 -0.92
N ALA A 25 22.69 1.26 0.19
CA ALA A 25 21.33 0.90 0.65
C ALA A 25 20.24 1.29 -0.37
N ARG A 26 20.47 2.30 -1.20
CA ARG A 26 19.53 2.73 -2.25
C ARG A 26 19.73 1.92 -3.53
N PHE A 27 20.96 1.84 -4.02
CA PHE A 27 21.26 1.28 -5.35
C PHE A 27 21.39 -0.25 -5.34
N SER A 28 21.80 -0.85 -4.22
CA SER A 28 21.83 -2.31 -4.06
C SER A 28 20.46 -2.92 -3.77
N CYS A 29 19.43 -2.11 -3.52
CA CYS A 29 18.07 -2.57 -3.24
C CYS A 29 17.35 -2.96 -4.54
N SER A 30 17.00 -4.24 -4.66
CA SER A 30 16.38 -4.83 -5.86
C SER A 30 14.87 -4.58 -5.95
N ALA A 31 14.19 -4.51 -4.82
CA ALA A 31 12.76 -4.20 -4.75
C ALA A 31 12.35 -3.63 -3.40
N ARG A 32 11.28 -2.84 -3.38
CA ARG A 32 10.63 -2.34 -2.17
C ARG A 32 9.24 -2.98 -2.07
N HIS A 33 8.88 -3.36 -0.85
CA HIS A 33 7.58 -3.91 -0.52
C HIS A 33 6.85 -2.93 0.39
N TYR A 34 5.77 -2.35 -0.12
CA TYR A 34 4.86 -1.50 0.64
C TYR A 34 3.62 -2.27 1.04
N LYS A 35 3.10 -1.95 2.22
CA LYS A 35 1.79 -2.38 2.69
C LYS A 35 0.91 -1.17 2.92
N TYR A 36 -0.33 -1.22 2.46
CA TYR A 36 -1.33 -0.21 2.77
C TYR A 36 -2.51 -0.86 3.46
N PHE A 37 -2.75 -0.49 4.71
CA PHE A 37 -3.85 -1.04 5.51
C PHE A 37 -5.12 -0.21 5.35
N PHE A 38 -6.26 -0.86 5.23
CA PHE A 38 -7.55 -0.18 5.19
C PHE A 38 -8.62 -1.06 5.79
N SER A 39 -9.61 -0.43 6.42
CA SER A 39 -10.74 -1.15 6.99
C SER A 39 -11.99 -0.96 6.15
N LEU A 40 -12.80 -2.00 6.09
CA LEU A 40 -14.19 -1.89 5.65
C LEU A 40 -15.02 -1.58 6.89
N TYR A 41 -15.33 -0.30 7.08
CA TYR A 41 -16.37 0.09 8.01
C TYR A 41 -17.68 0.19 7.24
N GLU A 42 -18.56 -0.80 7.44
CA GLU A 42 -19.90 -0.73 6.89
C GLU A 42 -20.73 0.27 7.70
N SER A 43 -21.14 1.35 7.04
CA SER A 43 -22.06 2.35 7.60
C SER A 43 -23.24 2.50 6.65
N PRO A 44 -24.45 2.85 7.14
CA PRO A 44 -25.55 3.26 6.27
C PRO A 44 -25.17 4.35 5.25
N SER A 45 -24.14 5.14 5.55
CA SER A 45 -23.59 6.21 4.70
C SER A 45 -22.36 5.82 3.88
N SER A 46 -21.83 4.61 4.01
CA SER A 46 -20.62 4.16 3.29
C SER A 46 -20.76 2.67 2.95
N PRO A 47 -21.19 2.35 1.72
CA PRO A 47 -21.35 0.97 1.30
C PRO A 47 -20.02 0.22 1.33
N ALA A 48 -20.08 -1.09 1.53
CA ALA A 48 -18.91 -1.96 1.51
C ALA A 48 -18.16 -1.84 0.17
N LEU A 49 -16.82 -1.78 0.22
CA LEU A 49 -16.00 -1.78 -0.98
C LEU A 49 -16.07 -3.16 -1.67
N ASP A 50 -16.22 -3.17 -2.99
CA ASP A 50 -16.06 -4.36 -3.82
C ASP A 50 -14.59 -4.76 -3.90
N ILE A 51 -14.19 -5.66 -2.99
CA ILE A 51 -12.81 -6.17 -2.90
C ILE A 51 -12.40 -6.94 -4.16
N GLU A 52 -13.32 -7.62 -4.84
CA GLU A 52 -12.98 -8.36 -6.06
C GLU A 52 -12.70 -7.40 -7.21
N ALA A 53 -13.50 -6.34 -7.36
CA ALA A 53 -13.21 -5.28 -8.31
C ALA A 53 -11.85 -4.61 -8.03
N MET A 54 -11.54 -4.34 -6.75
CA MET A 54 -10.23 -3.82 -6.35
C MET A 54 -9.09 -4.79 -6.69
N ARG A 55 -9.25 -6.09 -6.45
CA ARG A 55 -8.25 -7.12 -6.81
C ARG A 55 -8.02 -7.18 -8.32
N LEU A 56 -9.10 -7.15 -9.10
CA LEU A 56 -9.03 -7.08 -10.56
C LEU A 56 -8.28 -5.83 -11.02
N ALA A 57 -8.52 -4.66 -10.40
CA ALA A 57 -7.80 -3.43 -10.72
C ALA A 57 -6.32 -3.52 -10.32
N ALA A 58 -6.01 -4.04 -9.13
CA ALA A 58 -4.65 -4.20 -8.63
C ALA A 58 -3.81 -5.11 -9.55
N GLY A 59 -4.38 -6.23 -10.01
CA GLY A 59 -3.70 -7.17 -10.90
C GLY A 59 -3.24 -6.54 -12.24
N ARG A 60 -3.92 -5.49 -12.71
CA ARG A 60 -3.55 -4.76 -13.94
C ARG A 60 -2.29 -3.90 -13.79
N LEU A 61 -1.88 -3.61 -12.55
CA LEU A 61 -0.65 -2.84 -12.28
C LEU A 61 0.61 -3.67 -12.52
N VAL A 62 0.51 -5.01 -12.49
CA VAL A 62 1.65 -5.93 -12.59
C VAL A 62 2.29 -5.82 -13.97
N GLY A 63 3.62 -5.84 -14.00
CA GLY A 63 4.41 -5.66 -15.21
C GLY A 63 5.14 -4.32 -15.23
N GLU A 64 5.56 -3.91 -16.42
CA GLU A 64 6.35 -2.71 -16.64
C GLU A 64 5.55 -1.68 -17.44
N HIS A 65 5.26 -0.54 -16.81
CA HIS A 65 4.34 0.46 -17.34
C HIS A 65 4.83 1.87 -17.07
N ASP A 66 4.24 2.85 -17.76
CA ASP A 66 4.41 4.27 -17.47
C ASP A 66 3.43 4.68 -16.36
N PHE A 67 3.96 5.06 -15.19
CA PHE A 67 3.16 5.42 -14.03
C PHE A 67 3.01 6.93 -13.82
N ARG A 68 3.23 7.77 -14.84
CA ARG A 68 3.09 9.24 -14.71
C ARG A 68 1.73 9.66 -14.14
N ASN A 69 0.66 9.00 -14.59
CA ASN A 69 -0.72 9.26 -14.15
C ASN A 69 -1.02 8.73 -12.74
N PHE A 70 -0.09 7.99 -12.14
CA PHE A 70 -0.17 7.54 -10.75
C PHE A 70 0.76 8.32 -9.83
N CYS A 71 1.42 9.39 -10.27
CA CYS A 71 2.33 10.13 -9.40
C CYS A 71 1.94 11.60 -9.27
N ARG A 72 2.52 12.27 -8.26
CA ARG A 72 2.53 13.74 -8.24
C ARG A 72 3.75 14.21 -9.01
N ILE A 73 3.52 14.86 -10.15
CA ILE A 73 4.58 15.53 -10.90
C ILE A 73 5.07 16.72 -10.07
N ASP A 74 6.37 16.75 -9.84
CA ASP A 74 7.07 17.85 -9.18
C ASP A 74 7.94 18.55 -10.23
N PRO A 75 7.53 19.74 -10.73
CA PRO A 75 8.27 20.45 -11.78
C PRO A 75 9.72 20.75 -11.40
N SER A 76 10.03 20.82 -10.11
CA SER A 76 11.38 21.09 -9.62
C SER A 76 12.34 19.89 -9.77
N LYS A 77 11.81 18.67 -9.95
CA LYS A 77 12.60 17.43 -9.92
C LYS A 77 12.97 16.88 -11.30
N GLN A 78 12.61 17.56 -12.39
CA GLN A 78 12.90 17.20 -13.79
C GLN A 78 12.98 15.68 -14.02
N LEU A 79 11.93 14.95 -13.63
CA LEU A 79 11.90 13.51 -13.82
C LEU A 79 11.54 13.22 -15.28
N ASP A 80 12.44 12.56 -16.00
CA ASP A 80 12.29 12.14 -17.40
C ASP A 80 11.78 10.70 -17.53
N ASN A 81 11.96 9.87 -16.49
CA ASN A 81 11.60 8.46 -16.48
C ASN A 81 10.48 8.12 -15.47
N PHE A 82 9.31 7.80 -16.01
CA PHE A 82 8.11 7.37 -15.28
C PHE A 82 7.85 5.86 -15.34
N HIS A 83 8.69 5.11 -16.06
CA HIS A 83 8.54 3.66 -16.18
C HIS A 83 8.91 2.97 -14.88
N ARG A 84 8.00 2.14 -14.37
CA ARG A 84 8.24 1.33 -13.16
C ARG A 84 7.78 -0.09 -13.41
N ARG A 85 8.43 -1.02 -12.71
CA ARG A 85 8.06 -2.43 -12.73
C ARG A 85 7.43 -2.81 -11.40
N ILE A 86 6.18 -3.27 -11.47
CA ILE A 86 5.47 -3.90 -10.36
C ILE A 86 5.60 -5.41 -10.49
N ILE A 87 6.09 -6.03 -9.44
CA ILE A 87 6.33 -7.48 -9.34
C ILE A 87 5.07 -8.17 -8.84
N SER A 88 4.42 -7.61 -7.82
CA SER A 88 3.14 -8.11 -7.30
C SER A 88 2.30 -6.99 -6.72
N ALA A 89 0.98 -7.14 -6.80
CA ALA A 89 -0.01 -6.20 -6.28
C ALA A 89 -1.26 -7.00 -5.83
N GLU A 90 -1.38 -7.22 -4.53
CA GLU A 90 -2.38 -8.13 -3.95
C GLU A 90 -3.18 -7.46 -2.84
N ILE A 91 -4.44 -7.84 -2.70
CA ILE A 91 -5.30 -7.38 -1.60
C ILE A 91 -5.75 -8.59 -0.81
N ASN A 92 -5.33 -8.65 0.45
CA ASN A 92 -5.55 -9.79 1.33
C ASN A 92 -6.29 -9.34 2.59
N PRO A 93 -7.23 -10.14 3.13
CA PRO A 93 -7.72 -9.90 4.49
C PRO A 93 -6.53 -10.01 5.46
N VAL A 94 -6.50 -9.14 6.46
CA VAL A 94 -5.60 -9.35 7.60
C VAL A 94 -6.32 -10.33 8.51
N ASP A 95 -5.86 -11.59 8.51
CA ASP A 95 -6.37 -12.57 9.46
C ASP A 95 -6.18 -12.00 10.86
N ASN A 96 -7.30 -11.81 11.57
CA ASN A 96 -7.24 -11.60 13.01
C ASN A 96 -6.52 -12.84 13.56
N LEU A 97 -5.32 -12.65 14.13
CA LEU A 97 -4.67 -13.68 14.92
C LEU A 97 -5.73 -14.32 15.84
N PRO A 98 -5.70 -15.65 16.01
CA PRO A 98 -6.72 -16.33 16.80
C PRO A 98 -6.83 -15.63 18.15
N THR A 99 -8.08 -15.40 18.52
CA THR A 99 -8.59 -14.98 19.83
C THR A 99 -7.85 -15.66 20.99
N SER A 100 -6.64 -15.23 21.32
CA SER A 100 -6.37 -14.94 22.72
C SER A 100 -7.06 -13.62 22.95
N SER A 101 -8.10 -13.63 23.79
CA SER A 101 -8.83 -12.48 24.29
C SER A 101 -7.97 -11.20 24.28
N PRO A 102 -8.51 -10.04 23.86
CA PRO A 102 -7.77 -8.78 23.97
C PRO A 102 -7.14 -8.74 25.38
N PRO A 103 -5.86 -8.33 25.53
CA PRO A 103 -5.26 -8.22 26.84
C PRO A 103 -6.24 -7.36 27.63
N VAL A 104 -6.85 -7.97 28.65
CA VAL A 104 -7.71 -7.27 29.58
C VAL A 104 -6.77 -6.22 30.16
N LEU A 105 -6.88 -4.98 29.69
CA LEU A 105 -6.33 -3.86 30.43
C LEU A 105 -6.93 -4.02 31.80
N SER A 106 -6.06 -4.34 32.77
CA SER A 106 -6.42 -4.53 34.16
C SER A 106 -7.39 -3.42 34.55
N PRO A 107 -8.54 -3.74 35.18
CA PRO A 107 -9.54 -2.76 35.53
C PRO A 107 -8.88 -1.57 36.24
N VAL A 108 -9.17 -0.36 35.78
CA VAL A 108 -8.92 0.82 36.61
C VAL A 108 -9.82 0.67 37.82
N GLU A 109 -9.23 0.40 39.00
CA GLU A 109 -9.96 0.31 40.26
C GLU A 109 -10.57 1.66 40.63
N GLN A 110 -11.81 1.89 40.23
CA GLN A 110 -12.67 2.90 40.81
C GLN A 110 -14.04 2.28 41.09
N GLY A 111 -14.25 1.84 42.33
CA GLY A 111 -15.56 1.61 42.95
C GLY A 111 -16.51 0.60 42.29
N ASN A 112 -16.50 -0.63 42.80
CA ASN A 112 -17.61 -1.61 42.85
C ASN A 112 -18.57 -1.82 41.66
N THR A 113 -18.22 -1.44 40.44
CA THR A 113 -19.02 -1.80 39.25
C THR A 113 -18.12 -2.31 38.12
N THR A 114 -18.09 -3.62 37.93
CA THR A 114 -17.47 -4.28 36.79
C THR A 114 -18.29 -3.99 35.53
N ARG A 115 -17.90 -2.98 34.75
CA ARG A 115 -18.35 -2.85 33.36
C ARG A 115 -17.37 -3.61 32.45
N PRO A 116 -17.83 -4.56 31.62
CA PRO A 116 -16.98 -5.10 30.57
C PRO A 116 -16.48 -3.96 29.68
N ALA A 117 -15.27 -4.08 29.14
CA ALA A 117 -14.79 -3.19 28.09
C ALA A 117 -15.68 -3.41 26.85
N VAL A 118 -16.76 -2.66 26.75
CA VAL A 118 -17.60 -2.60 25.57
C VAL A 118 -16.82 -1.79 24.55
N TYR A 119 -16.17 -2.46 23.60
CA TYR A 119 -15.82 -1.78 22.36
C TYR A 119 -17.13 -1.21 21.81
N PRO A 120 -17.17 0.08 21.40
CA PRO A 120 -18.34 0.57 20.68
C PRO A 120 -18.57 -0.40 19.50
N GLU A 121 -19.83 -0.72 19.21
CA GLU A 121 -20.22 -1.70 18.18
C GLU A 121 -19.51 -1.46 16.82
N SER A 122 -19.11 -0.22 16.58
CA SER A 122 -18.30 0.23 15.44
C SER A 122 -16.86 -0.32 15.37
N LEU A 123 -16.34 -0.90 16.44
CA LEU A 123 -14.98 -1.48 16.50
C LEU A 123 -15.02 -2.99 16.72
N SER A 124 -16.20 -3.63 16.58
CA SER A 124 -16.28 -5.07 16.70
C SER A 124 -15.48 -5.77 15.58
N PRO A 125 -14.74 -6.86 15.87
CA PRO A 125 -14.04 -7.63 14.84
C PRO A 125 -14.96 -8.21 13.76
N GLN A 126 -16.27 -8.31 14.03
CA GLN A 126 -17.27 -8.76 13.06
C GLN A 126 -17.64 -7.67 12.05
N THR A 127 -17.63 -6.39 12.46
CA THR A 127 -18.04 -5.24 11.63
C THR A 127 -16.85 -4.46 11.03
N ASN A 128 -15.63 -4.68 11.52
CA ASN A 128 -14.43 -3.93 11.14
C ASN A 128 -13.39 -4.87 10.50
N ARG A 129 -13.61 -5.25 9.24
CA ARG A 129 -12.72 -6.15 8.51
C ARG A 129 -11.50 -5.39 7.99
N LEU A 130 -10.32 -5.71 8.52
CA LEU A 130 -9.06 -5.12 8.09
C LEU A 130 -8.52 -5.85 6.85
N PHE A 131 -8.10 -5.07 5.85
CA PHE A 131 -7.43 -5.54 4.65
C PHE A 131 -6.06 -4.89 4.51
N VAL A 132 -5.18 -5.56 3.78
CA VAL A 132 -3.88 -5.06 3.37
C VAL A 132 -3.75 -5.13 1.86
N PHE A 133 -3.31 -4.03 1.27
CA PHE A 133 -2.80 -4.00 -0.10
C PHE A 133 -1.27 -4.18 -0.04
N ASP A 134 -0.80 -5.35 -0.46
CA ASP A 134 0.60 -5.72 -0.58
C ASP A 134 1.12 -5.37 -1.98
N LEU A 135 2.08 -4.45 -2.05
CA LEU A 135 2.63 -3.94 -3.31
C LEU A 135 4.15 -4.09 -3.34
N VAL A 136 4.66 -4.87 -4.29
CA VAL A 136 6.09 -5.09 -4.50
C VAL A 136 6.50 -4.56 -5.86
N GLY A 137 7.55 -3.74 -5.90
CA GLY A 137 8.07 -3.17 -7.14
C GLY A 137 9.54 -2.80 -7.03
N THR A 138 10.19 -2.60 -8.17
CA THR A 138 11.63 -2.27 -8.20
C THR A 138 11.91 -0.85 -7.69
N ALA A 139 11.05 0.10 -8.05
CA ALA A 139 11.07 1.48 -7.61
C ALA A 139 9.66 2.11 -7.67
N PHE A 140 9.45 3.22 -6.96
CA PHE A 140 8.17 3.93 -6.91
C PHE A 140 8.38 5.43 -7.13
N LEU A 141 7.42 6.07 -7.82
CA LEU A 141 7.39 7.52 -8.01
C LEU A 141 6.87 8.24 -6.76
N TYR A 142 7.04 9.57 -6.71
CA TYR A 142 6.54 10.37 -5.59
C TYR A 142 5.00 10.28 -5.48
N ASN A 143 4.52 9.91 -4.28
CA ASN A 143 3.12 9.61 -3.98
C ASN A 143 2.49 8.47 -4.82
N MET A 144 3.29 7.65 -5.50
CA MET A 144 2.78 6.62 -6.42
C MET A 144 1.79 5.67 -5.78
N VAL A 145 2.21 5.06 -4.66
CA VAL A 145 1.41 4.06 -3.95
C VAL A 145 0.09 4.65 -3.46
N ARG A 146 0.08 5.91 -3.02
CA ARG A 146 -1.13 6.57 -2.50
C ARG A 146 -2.14 6.88 -3.60
N HIS A 147 -1.69 7.20 -4.81
CA HIS A 147 -2.56 7.38 -5.96
C HIS A 147 -3.12 6.06 -6.47
N ILE A 148 -2.29 5.01 -6.50
CA ILE A 148 -2.76 3.65 -6.80
C ILE A 148 -3.91 3.30 -5.85
N VAL A 149 -3.70 3.46 -4.54
CA VAL A 149 -4.72 3.14 -3.53
C VAL A 149 -5.99 3.99 -3.72
N SER A 150 -5.89 5.28 -4.04
CA SER A 150 -7.07 6.09 -4.37
C SER A 150 -7.87 5.54 -5.54
N VAL A 151 -7.20 5.14 -6.62
CA VAL A 151 -7.87 4.54 -7.79
C VAL A 151 -8.53 3.22 -7.39
N LEU A 152 -7.86 2.40 -6.57
CA LEU A 152 -8.46 1.18 -6.04
C LEU A 152 -9.72 1.49 -5.22
N PHE A 153 -9.74 2.53 -4.38
CA PHE A 153 -10.95 2.91 -3.64
C PHE A 153 -12.07 3.44 -4.53
N LEU A 154 -11.77 4.14 -5.61
CA LEU A 154 -12.78 4.54 -6.60
C LEU A 154 -13.40 3.32 -7.28
N VAL A 155 -12.58 2.31 -7.61
CA VAL A 155 -13.07 1.04 -8.15
C VAL A 155 -13.91 0.28 -7.13
N GLY A 156 -13.41 0.13 -5.89
CA GLY A 156 -14.12 -0.58 -4.83
C GLY A 156 -15.44 0.08 -4.43
N SER A 157 -15.54 1.41 -4.55
CA SER A 157 -16.79 2.15 -4.30
C SER A 157 -17.73 2.21 -5.51
N GLY A 158 -17.36 1.58 -6.63
CA GLY A 158 -18.16 1.52 -7.85
C GLY A 158 -18.18 2.80 -8.69
N HIS A 159 -17.34 3.80 -8.35
CA HIS A 159 -17.21 5.04 -9.14
C HIS A 159 -16.39 4.85 -10.41
N GLU A 160 -15.54 3.81 -10.45
CA GLU A 160 -14.72 3.47 -11.60
C GLU A 160 -14.76 1.97 -11.87
N LYS A 161 -14.51 1.57 -13.13
CA LYS A 161 -14.34 0.15 -13.49
C LYS A 161 -12.88 -0.25 -13.30
N PRO A 162 -12.56 -1.54 -13.04
CA PRO A 162 -11.17 -2.00 -12.94
C PRO A 162 -10.30 -1.64 -14.16
N THR A 163 -10.91 -1.50 -15.34
CA THR A 163 -10.25 -1.10 -16.59
C THR A 163 -9.69 0.33 -16.58
N VAL A 164 -10.07 1.18 -15.62
CA VAL A 164 -9.50 2.54 -15.46
C VAL A 164 -7.98 2.48 -15.28
N VAL A 165 -7.46 1.41 -14.64
CA VAL A 165 -6.02 1.22 -14.45
C VAL A 165 -5.32 1.13 -15.80
N ASP A 166 -5.88 0.36 -16.74
CA ASP A 166 -5.33 0.22 -18.08
C ASP A 166 -5.34 1.54 -18.84
N GLN A 167 -6.39 2.36 -18.67
CA GLN A 167 -6.48 3.69 -19.27
C GLN A 167 -5.39 4.63 -18.75
N LEU A 168 -5.18 4.63 -17.42
CA LEU A 168 -4.18 5.50 -16.79
C LEU A 168 -2.74 5.07 -17.12
N LEU A 169 -2.51 3.78 -17.38
CA LEU A 169 -1.22 3.26 -17.84
C LEU A 169 -0.99 3.45 -19.36
N TYR A 170 -2.06 3.65 -20.14
CA TYR A 170 -1.98 3.87 -21.59
C TYR A 170 -1.72 5.36 -21.92
N THR A 171 -0.44 5.73 -21.87
CA THR A 171 0.05 7.11 -22.04
C THR A 171 0.63 7.41 -23.42
N ASP A 172 0.78 6.39 -24.27
CA ASP A 172 1.47 6.50 -25.56
C ASP A 172 0.63 5.83 -26.65
N PRO A 173 0.06 6.60 -27.60
CA PRO A 173 -0.80 6.07 -28.64
C PRO A 173 -0.05 5.23 -29.68
N SER A 174 1.28 5.25 -29.69
CA SER A 174 2.09 4.38 -30.55
C SER A 174 2.17 2.93 -30.03
N LYS A 175 1.80 2.71 -28.76
CA LYS A 175 1.80 1.38 -28.15
C LYS A 175 0.50 0.63 -28.44
N PRO A 176 0.53 -0.72 -28.43
CA PRO A 176 -0.70 -1.51 -28.55
C PRO A 176 -1.70 -1.14 -27.45
N ILE A 177 -2.96 -0.92 -27.85
CA ILE A 177 -4.06 -0.68 -26.92
C ILE A 177 -4.21 -1.91 -26.01
N PRO A 178 -4.23 -1.75 -24.67
CA PRO A 178 -4.49 -2.85 -23.77
C PRO A 178 -5.82 -3.56 -24.11
N PRO A 179 -5.90 -4.90 -24.14
CA PRO A 179 -7.10 -5.64 -24.54
C PRO A 179 -8.36 -5.25 -23.75
N SER A 180 -8.20 -4.85 -22.50
CA SER A 180 -9.26 -4.35 -21.64
C SER A 180 -9.90 -3.05 -22.14
N LEU A 181 -9.16 -2.18 -22.85
CA LEU A 181 -9.68 -0.92 -23.40
C LEU A 181 -10.44 -1.12 -24.70
N ILE A 182 -10.10 -2.17 -25.47
CA ILE A 182 -10.81 -2.53 -26.71
C ILE A 182 -12.29 -2.81 -26.43
N SER A 183 -12.61 -3.38 -25.27
CA SER A 183 -14.00 -3.62 -24.85
C SER A 183 -14.78 -2.37 -24.43
N ALA A 184 -14.09 -1.25 -24.17
CA ALA A 184 -14.69 -0.04 -23.61
C ALA A 184 -15.07 1.01 -24.68
N SER A 185 -14.35 1.09 -25.80
CA SER A 185 -14.67 1.98 -26.93
C SER A 185 -13.88 1.58 -28.18
N LYS A 186 -14.44 1.79 -29.38
CA LYS A 186 -13.74 1.58 -30.66
C LYS A 186 -12.67 2.65 -30.97
N ASN A 187 -12.73 3.80 -30.29
CA ASN A 187 -11.74 4.86 -30.35
C ASN A 187 -11.27 5.16 -28.91
N VAL A 188 -10.03 4.79 -28.59
CA VAL A 188 -9.42 5.03 -27.27
C VAL A 188 -8.20 5.91 -27.49
N ASP A 189 -8.32 7.19 -27.15
CA ASP A 189 -7.20 8.11 -27.15
C ASP A 189 -6.34 7.88 -25.89
N ALA A 190 -5.02 8.01 -26.03
CA ALA A 190 -4.10 7.92 -24.91
C ALA A 190 -4.34 9.09 -23.94
N ILE A 191 -4.29 8.82 -22.63
CA ILE A 191 -4.56 9.83 -21.61
C ILE A 191 -3.25 10.49 -21.19
N GLU A 192 -3.09 11.77 -21.54
CA GLU A 192 -1.90 12.56 -21.22
C GLU A 192 -1.88 13.02 -19.75
N CYS A 193 -3.05 13.23 -19.13
CA CYS A 193 -3.16 13.63 -17.73
C CYS A 193 -4.31 12.94 -16.99
N LYS A 194 -4.03 12.51 -15.74
CA LYS A 194 -5.05 11.94 -14.85
C LYS A 194 -6.13 12.98 -14.50
N PRO A 195 -7.39 12.56 -14.27
CA PRO A 195 -8.37 13.34 -13.53
C PRO A 195 -7.87 13.72 -12.12
N GLU A 196 -8.42 14.78 -11.53
CA GLU A 196 -7.99 15.27 -10.22
C GLU A 196 -8.46 14.34 -9.09
N TYR A 197 -7.67 13.30 -8.81
CA TYR A 197 -7.90 12.40 -7.68
C TYR A 197 -7.17 12.88 -6.43
N SER A 198 -7.89 12.98 -5.31
CA SER A 198 -7.30 13.12 -3.99
C SER A 198 -6.55 11.83 -3.62
N HIS A 199 -5.29 11.95 -3.19
CA HIS A 199 -4.50 10.79 -2.83
C HIS A 199 -4.94 10.20 -1.47
N ALA A 200 -4.80 8.90 -1.28
CA ALA A 200 -5.22 8.22 -0.05
C ALA A 200 -4.40 8.70 1.15
N SER A 201 -4.92 8.58 2.38
CA SER A 201 -4.21 8.97 3.61
C SER A 201 -2.79 8.39 3.67
N PRO A 202 -1.76 9.13 4.15
CA PRO A 202 -0.40 8.60 4.25
C PRO A 202 -0.22 7.68 5.47
N LEU A 203 -1.06 7.81 6.49
CA LEU A 203 -0.90 7.14 7.78
C LEU A 203 -0.84 5.60 7.69
N PRO A 204 -1.68 4.90 6.91
CA PRO A 204 -1.65 3.45 6.86
C PRO A 204 -0.65 2.86 5.86
N LEU A 205 0.18 3.71 5.22
CA LEU A 205 1.21 3.27 4.29
C LEU A 205 2.50 2.93 5.06
N LEU A 206 2.94 1.68 4.94
CA LEU A 206 4.14 1.16 5.56
C LEU A 206 5.14 0.71 4.48
N LEU A 207 6.39 1.17 4.58
CA LEU A 207 7.51 0.49 3.93
C LEU A 207 7.81 -0.78 4.74
N TYR A 208 7.33 -1.92 4.28
CA TYR A 208 7.40 -3.17 5.03
C TYR A 208 8.78 -3.82 4.96
N ARG A 209 9.38 -3.86 3.76
CA ARG A 209 10.76 -4.33 3.57
C ARG A 209 11.42 -3.77 2.32
N CYS A 210 12.73 -3.61 2.39
CA CYS A 210 13.61 -3.48 1.23
C CYS A 210 14.22 -4.85 0.97
N ILE A 211 14.23 -5.26 -0.30
CA ILE A 211 14.74 -6.55 -0.76
C ILE A 211 16.13 -6.31 -1.34
N TYR A 212 17.07 -7.13 -0.92
CA TYR A 212 18.47 -7.11 -1.35
C TYR A 212 18.92 -8.54 -1.66
N PRO A 213 20.02 -8.73 -2.39
CA PRO A 213 20.61 -10.05 -2.58
C PRO A 213 20.91 -10.75 -1.25
N GLU A 214 20.64 -12.05 -1.16
CA GLU A 214 20.72 -12.81 0.09
C GLU A 214 22.13 -12.84 0.69
N ALA A 215 23.16 -12.84 -0.15
CA ALA A 215 24.57 -12.82 0.26
C ALA A 215 25.06 -11.45 0.77
N SER A 216 24.23 -10.40 0.75
CA SER A 216 24.65 -9.04 1.10
C SER A 216 24.76 -8.78 2.61
N PHE A 217 24.17 -9.63 3.45
CA PHE A 217 24.05 -9.35 4.89
C PHE A 217 24.34 -10.55 5.78
N GLN A 218 24.85 -10.24 6.97
CA GLN A 218 25.01 -11.11 8.13
C GLN A 218 24.34 -10.41 9.32
N TRP A 219 23.04 -10.60 9.45
CA TRP A 219 22.24 -9.86 10.43
C TRP A 219 22.59 -10.24 11.88
N VAL A 220 22.79 -9.22 12.70
CA VAL A 220 22.89 -9.31 14.15
C VAL A 220 21.69 -8.59 14.75
N SER A 221 20.81 -9.34 15.40
CA SER A 221 19.65 -8.78 16.10
C SER A 221 20.08 -7.98 17.32
N THR A 222 19.43 -6.84 17.55
CA THR A 222 19.59 -6.13 18.82
C THR A 222 18.67 -6.72 19.88
N PRO A 223 19.14 -6.96 21.11
CA PRO A 223 18.27 -7.38 22.20
C PRO A 223 17.15 -6.35 22.41
N ILE A 224 15.93 -6.85 22.57
CA ILE A 224 14.73 -6.07 22.90
C ILE A 224 14.81 -5.64 24.36
#